data_AF-A0A1I6BQA9-F1
#
_entry.id   AF-A0A1I6BQA9-F1
#
_cell.length_a   1.000
_cell.length_b   1.000
_cell.length_c   1.000
_cell.angle_alpha   90.00
_cell.angle_beta   90.00
_cell.angle_gamma   90.00
#
_symmetry.space_group_name_H-M   'P 1'
#
loop_
_entity.id
_entity.type
_entity.pdbx_description
1 polymer ?
#
loop_
_entity_poly.entity_id
_entity_poly.type
_entity_poly.pdbx_seq_one_letter_code
_entity_poly.pdbx_strand_id
1 'polypeptide(L)'
;MKSTSSPLPAPVPQRISFAQATPEQRARAEEYVREELAAQFPPVLKGTWAGALQALQPDLWATSDRVGLDVYQLDRVADHLDALPAVVHARAGHGPRKLYFGRLPMNCPDEVLRALAELEADPQAGGHAVYQLVAGVARRHAEAEQFGWSKSPAPREADGTDSDQARAGLLARVAALDRARGLPTDT
;
A
#
# COMPACT_ATOMS: atom_id res chain seq x y z
N MET A 1 43.30 -5.95 48.84
CA MET A 1 41.96 -5.34 48.83
C MET A 1 41.34 -5.58 47.46
N LYS A 2 40.35 -6.47 47.34
CA LYS A 2 39.64 -6.71 46.08
C LYS A 2 38.49 -5.69 46.01
N SER A 3 38.64 -4.68 45.16
CA SER A 3 37.57 -3.74 44.85
C SER A 3 36.45 -4.49 44.12
N THR A 4 35.38 -4.79 44.85
CA THR A 4 34.11 -5.21 44.27
C THR A 4 33.53 -4.03 43.53
N SER A 5 33.66 -4.04 42.20
CA SER A 5 32.97 -3.10 41.32
C SER A 5 31.47 -3.30 41.52
N SER A 6 30.81 -2.32 42.14
CA SER A 6 29.35 -2.30 42.24
C SER A 6 28.77 -2.32 40.83
N PRO A 7 27.84 -3.22 40.49
CA PRO A 7 27.14 -3.15 39.22
C PRO A 7 26.42 -1.80 39.16
N LEU A 8 26.66 -1.02 38.10
CA LEU A 8 25.91 0.20 37.86
C LEU A 8 24.40 -0.13 37.93
N PRO A 9 23.60 0.68 38.65
CA PRO A 9 22.15 0.48 38.66
C PRO A 9 21.64 0.56 37.22
N ALA A 10 20.92 -0.47 36.79
CA ALA A 10 20.27 -0.48 35.49
C ALA A 10 19.37 0.77 35.37
N PRO A 11 19.34 1.43 34.19
CA PRO A 11 18.54 2.62 34.00
C PRO A 11 17.07 2.29 34.30
N VAL A 12 16.50 2.97 35.30
CA VAL A 12 15.09 2.82 35.66
C VAL A 12 14.26 3.47 34.56
N PRO A 13 13.30 2.76 33.94
CA PRO A 13 12.47 3.34 32.90
C PRO A 13 11.64 4.49 33.46
N GLN A 14 11.74 5.66 32.83
CA GLN A 14 11.04 6.88 33.21
C GLN A 14 9.71 6.96 32.45
N ARG A 15 8.62 7.11 33.19
CA ARG A 15 7.29 7.38 32.60
C ARG A 15 7.19 8.83 32.14
N ILE A 16 6.75 9.02 30.91
CA ILE A 16 6.54 10.31 30.25
C ILE A 16 5.12 10.32 29.69
N SER A 17 4.31 11.31 30.05
CA SER A 17 2.99 11.45 29.44
C SER A 17 3.13 11.81 27.95
N PHE A 18 2.30 11.25 27.07
CA PHE A 18 2.38 11.52 25.63
C PHE A 18 2.34 13.03 25.31
N ALA A 19 1.50 13.77 26.04
CA ALA A 19 1.35 15.21 25.92
C ALA A 19 2.68 15.97 26.17
N GLN A 20 3.53 15.46 27.06
CA GLN A 20 4.81 16.06 27.43
C GLN A 20 6.01 15.47 26.67
N ALA A 21 5.80 14.38 25.92
CA ALA A 21 6.84 13.74 25.13
C ALA A 21 7.33 14.65 23.99
N THR A 22 8.64 14.69 23.76
CA THR A 22 9.23 15.42 22.63
C THR A 22 8.85 14.76 21.30
N PRO A 23 8.92 15.49 20.17
CA PRO A 23 8.68 14.89 18.85
C PRO A 23 9.53 13.65 18.57
N GLU A 24 10.80 13.65 18.99
CA GLU A 24 11.71 12.51 18.83
C GLU A 24 11.28 11.31 19.68
N GLN A 25 10.81 11.55 20.91
CA GLN A 25 10.30 10.48 21.78
C GLN A 25 9.02 9.86 21.21
N ARG A 26 8.13 10.69 20.64
CA ARG A 26 6.91 10.21 19.96
C ARG A 26 7.25 9.39 18.71
N ALA A 27 8.20 9.84 17.90
CA ALA A 27 8.66 9.10 16.72
C ALA A 27 9.29 7.74 17.09
N ARG A 28 10.08 7.68 18.16
CA ARG A 28 10.64 6.43 18.69
C ARG A 28 9.56 5.49 19.22
N ALA A 29 8.57 6.03 19.93
CA ALA A 29 7.43 5.24 20.40
C ALA A 29 6.60 4.68 19.25
N GLU A 30 6.38 5.46 18.18
CA GLU A 30 5.71 5.00 16.96
C GLU A 30 6.48 3.84 16.31
N GLU A 31 7.80 3.98 16.19
CA GLU A 31 8.66 2.93 15.63
C GLU A 31 8.62 1.65 16.48
N TYR A 32 8.71 1.79 17.81
CA TYR A 32 8.57 0.68 18.75
C TYR A 32 7.23 -0.05 18.60
N VAL A 33 6.12 0.68 18.62
CA VAL A 33 4.77 0.10 18.49
C VAL A 33 4.62 -0.58 17.14
N ARG A 34 5.14 0.02 16.07
CA ARG A 34 5.14 -0.58 14.74
C ARG A 34 5.96 -1.87 14.73
N GLU A 35 7.14 -1.92 15.33
CA GLU A 35 7.96 -3.14 15.39
C GLU A 35 7.26 -4.27 16.14
N GLU A 36 6.66 -3.98 17.30
CA GLU A 36 5.97 -4.97 18.13
C GLU A 36 4.67 -5.48 17.48
N LEU A 37 3.93 -4.61 16.80
CA LEU A 37 2.62 -4.94 16.22
C LEU A 37 2.66 -5.25 14.71
N ALA A 38 3.77 -5.00 14.00
CA ALA A 38 3.86 -5.17 12.54
C ALA A 38 3.46 -6.57 12.05
N ALA A 39 3.74 -7.62 12.83
CA ALA A 39 3.38 -8.99 12.46
C ALA A 39 1.87 -9.27 12.53
N GLN A 40 1.13 -8.51 13.34
CA GLN A 40 -0.30 -8.73 13.63
C GLN A 40 -1.21 -7.87 12.74
N PHE A 41 -0.66 -6.83 12.12
CA PHE A 41 -1.40 -5.89 11.30
C PHE A 41 -0.97 -5.98 9.83
N PRO A 42 -1.92 -5.83 8.89
CA PRO A 42 -1.56 -5.66 7.50
C PRO A 42 -0.73 -4.37 7.31
N PRO A 43 -0.02 -4.19 6.18
CA PRO A 43 0.69 -2.95 5.89
C PRO A 43 -0.26 -1.76 5.95
N VAL A 44 -0.25 -1.04 7.06
CA VAL A 44 -0.99 0.19 7.30
C VAL A 44 -0.09 1.39 7.10
N LEU A 45 -0.68 2.51 6.66
CA LEU A 45 0.04 3.76 6.44
C LEU A 45 0.74 4.22 7.72
N LYS A 46 1.93 4.78 7.58
CA LYS A 46 2.71 5.32 8.72
C LYS A 46 1.87 6.26 9.59
N GLY A 47 1.06 7.12 8.97
CA GLY A 47 0.17 8.05 9.67
C GLY A 47 -0.92 7.39 10.52
N THR A 48 -1.26 6.11 10.29
CA THR A 48 -2.26 5.38 11.08
C THR A 48 -1.74 5.05 12.48
N TRP A 49 -0.46 4.68 12.60
CA TRP A 49 0.19 4.42 13.89
C TRP A 49 0.32 5.70 14.72
N ALA A 50 0.81 6.77 14.09
CA ALA A 50 0.90 8.08 14.72
C ALA A 50 -0.48 8.59 15.16
N GLY A 51 -1.50 8.41 14.32
CA GLY A 51 -2.89 8.76 14.63
C GLY A 51 -3.45 7.99 15.84
N ALA A 52 -3.17 6.69 15.94
CA ALA A 52 -3.61 5.88 17.08
C ALA A 52 -2.96 6.34 18.39
N LEU A 53 -1.64 6.62 18.38
CA LEU A 53 -0.93 7.15 19.55
C LEU A 53 -1.44 8.54 19.95
N GLN A 54 -1.71 9.41 18.96
CA GLN A 54 -2.26 10.74 19.19
C GLN A 54 -3.67 10.67 19.80
N ALA A 55 -4.50 9.71 19.37
CA ALA A 55 -5.87 9.53 19.85
C ALA A 55 -5.91 8.95 21.27
N LEU A 56 -5.05 7.98 21.57
CA LEU A 56 -5.05 7.28 22.87
C LEU A 56 -4.21 7.97 23.94
N GLN A 57 -3.26 8.81 23.53
CA GLN A 57 -2.26 9.47 24.38
C GLN A 57 -1.67 8.55 25.45
N PRO A 58 -1.06 7.42 25.06
CA PRO A 58 -0.53 6.45 26.01
C PRO A 58 0.68 7.01 26.76
N ASP A 59 0.86 6.60 28.00
CA ASP A 59 2.11 6.87 28.71
C ASP A 59 3.28 6.16 28.02
N LEU A 60 4.34 6.91 27.78
CA LEU A 60 5.58 6.41 27.20
C LEU A 60 6.55 6.05 28.32
N TRP A 61 7.28 4.97 28.12
CA TRP A 61 8.35 4.54 29.01
C TRP A 61 9.68 4.71 28.29
N ALA A 62 10.48 5.67 28.78
CA ALA A 62 11.78 5.99 28.22
C ALA A 62 12.90 5.38 29.08
N THR A 63 13.83 4.73 28.40
CA THR A 63 15.13 4.29 28.91
C THR A 63 16.22 5.05 28.18
N SER A 64 17.49 4.81 28.54
CA SER A 64 18.64 5.43 27.88
C SER A 64 18.70 5.18 26.36
N ASP A 65 18.14 4.07 25.90
CA ASP A 65 18.25 3.58 24.53
C ASP A 65 16.91 3.35 23.83
N ARG A 66 15.80 3.23 24.58
CA ARG A 66 14.47 2.92 24.00
C ARG A 66 13.37 3.79 24.57
N VAL A 67 12.38 4.10 23.72
CA VAL A 67 11.10 4.70 24.14
C VAL A 67 10.00 3.76 23.66
N GLY A 68 9.22 3.22 24.58
CA GLY A 68 8.19 2.25 24.26
C GLY A 68 6.94 2.42 25.12
N LEU A 69 6.03 1.48 24.98
CA LEU A 69 4.79 1.39 25.77
C LEU A 69 4.87 0.17 26.68
N ASP A 70 4.14 0.19 27.79
CA ASP A 70 3.90 -1.05 28.53
C ASP A 70 2.91 -1.95 27.77
N VAL A 71 2.86 -3.22 28.16
CA VAL A 71 2.03 -4.25 27.50
C VAL A 71 0.56 -3.86 27.47
N TYR A 72 0.03 -3.25 28.53
CA TYR A 72 -1.38 -2.86 28.59
C TYR A 72 -1.71 -1.71 27.62
N GLN A 73 -0.82 -0.72 27.52
CA GLN A 73 -0.96 0.35 26.54
C GLN A 73 -0.78 -0.16 25.11
N LEU A 74 0.09 -1.15 24.91
CA LEU A 74 0.28 -1.78 23.60
C LEU A 74 -0.97 -2.53 23.15
N ASP A 75 -1.59 -3.32 24.03
CA ASP A 75 -2.86 -4.01 23.76
C ASP A 75 -3.97 -3.00 23.42
N ARG A 76 -4.07 -1.91 24.18
CA ARG A 76 -5.04 -0.85 23.93
C ARG A 76 -4.84 -0.17 22.57
N VAL A 77 -3.59 0.00 22.14
CA VAL A 77 -3.27 0.51 20.80
C VAL A 77 -3.66 -0.51 19.74
N ALA A 78 -3.39 -1.80 19.94
CA ALA A 78 -3.80 -2.86 19.03
C ALA A 78 -5.33 -2.93 18.88
N ASP A 79 -6.08 -2.92 19.97
CA ASP A 79 -7.55 -2.90 19.96
C ASP A 79 -8.11 -1.69 19.19
N HIS A 80 -7.50 -0.51 19.41
CA HIS A 80 -7.91 0.69 18.71
C HIS A 80 -7.63 0.59 17.21
N LEU A 81 -6.45 0.10 16.82
CA LEU A 81 -6.10 -0.13 15.42
C LEU A 81 -7.07 -1.13 14.78
N ASP A 82 -7.42 -2.22 15.47
CA ASP A 82 -8.37 -3.23 14.99
C ASP A 82 -9.76 -2.65 14.70
N ALA A 83 -10.18 -1.68 15.50
CA ALA A 83 -11.44 -0.98 15.33
C ALA A 83 -11.39 0.08 14.19
N LEU A 84 -10.20 0.46 13.71
CA LEU A 84 -10.11 1.46 12.65
C LEU A 84 -10.67 0.92 11.34
N PRO A 85 -11.57 1.68 10.68
CA PRO A 85 -12.06 1.30 9.36
C PRO A 85 -10.91 0.99 8.39
N ALA A 86 -9.83 1.78 8.39
CA ALA A 86 -8.68 1.53 7.52
C ALA A 86 -8.08 0.12 7.70
N VAL A 87 -7.98 -0.37 8.94
CA VAL A 87 -7.45 -1.72 9.27
C VAL A 87 -8.47 -2.80 8.92
N VAL A 88 -9.75 -2.59 9.24
CA VAL A 88 -10.84 -3.52 8.87
C VAL A 88 -10.90 -3.70 7.35
N HIS A 89 -10.85 -2.61 6.58
CA HIS A 89 -10.82 -2.65 5.12
C HIS A 89 -9.51 -3.23 4.57
N ALA A 90 -8.39 -3.04 5.27
CA ALA A 90 -7.12 -3.68 4.91
C ALA A 90 -7.18 -5.19 5.12
N ARG A 91 -7.72 -5.66 6.26
CA ARG A 91 -7.92 -7.09 6.57
C ARG A 91 -8.90 -7.75 5.60
N ALA A 92 -10.04 -7.11 5.31
CA ALA A 92 -11.00 -7.59 4.32
C ALA A 92 -10.40 -7.65 2.90
N GLY A 93 -9.41 -6.79 2.59
CA GLY A 93 -8.65 -6.82 1.35
C GLY A 93 -7.47 -7.80 1.32
N HIS A 94 -7.06 -8.36 2.45
CA HIS A 94 -5.99 -9.36 2.59
C HIS A 94 -6.50 -10.80 2.48
N GLY A 95 -7.49 -11.04 1.61
CA GLY A 95 -7.86 -12.39 1.19
C GLY A 95 -6.87 -12.96 0.15
N PRO A 96 -6.90 -14.28 -0.12
CA PRO A 96 -6.05 -14.96 -1.11
C PRO A 96 -6.11 -14.35 -2.52
N ARG A 97 -7.12 -13.54 -2.84
CA ARG A 97 -7.20 -12.75 -4.08
C ARG A 97 -6.12 -11.68 -4.22
N LYS A 98 -5.48 -11.20 -3.14
CA LYS A 98 -4.40 -10.20 -3.26
C LYS A 98 -3.06 -10.80 -3.71
N LEU A 99 -2.84 -12.10 -3.50
CA LEU A 99 -1.69 -12.82 -4.11
C LEU A 99 -1.82 -12.93 -5.63
N TYR A 100 -3.06 -12.89 -6.15
CA TYR A 100 -3.29 -12.77 -7.60
C TYR A 100 -2.83 -11.39 -8.11
N PHE A 101 -3.18 -10.30 -7.42
CA PHE A 101 -2.82 -8.94 -7.87
C PHE A 101 -1.37 -8.53 -7.59
N GLY A 102 -0.69 -9.15 -6.61
CA GLY A 102 0.73 -8.92 -6.35
C GLY A 102 1.68 -9.71 -7.27
N ARG A 103 1.15 -10.66 -8.05
CA ARG A 103 1.94 -11.50 -8.98
C ARG A 103 1.49 -11.43 -10.43
N LEU A 104 0.37 -10.76 -10.75
CA LEU A 104 0.13 -10.40 -12.14
C LEU A 104 1.11 -9.27 -12.48
N PRO A 105 1.93 -9.41 -13.54
CA PRO A 105 2.63 -8.25 -14.08
C PRO A 105 1.58 -7.18 -14.35
N MET A 106 1.77 -6.01 -13.75
CA MET A 106 0.93 -4.82 -13.88
C MET A 106 1.04 -4.19 -15.28
N ASN A 107 1.69 -4.88 -16.22
CA ASN A 107 1.80 -4.47 -17.61
C ASN A 107 0.70 -5.19 -18.39
N CYS A 108 0.04 -4.46 -19.29
CA CYS A 108 -0.79 -5.11 -20.30
C CYS A 108 0.07 -6.18 -20.99
N PRO A 109 -0.38 -7.45 -21.09
CA PRO A 109 0.48 -8.52 -21.60
C PRO A 109 1.08 -8.14 -22.95
N ASP A 110 2.36 -8.42 -23.17
CA ASP A 110 3.08 -8.04 -24.40
C ASP A 110 2.36 -8.55 -25.66
N GLU A 111 1.67 -9.69 -25.55
CA GLU A 111 0.83 -10.24 -26.60
C GLU A 111 -0.38 -9.36 -26.94
N VAL A 112 -0.99 -8.72 -25.94
CA VAL A 112 -2.10 -7.77 -26.13
C VAL A 112 -1.58 -6.47 -26.75
N LEU A 113 -0.41 -5.98 -26.31
CA LEU A 113 0.22 -4.79 -26.90
C LEU A 113 0.65 -5.02 -28.35
N ARG A 114 1.16 -6.21 -28.66
CA ARG A 114 1.48 -6.64 -30.03
C ARG A 114 0.23 -6.75 -30.89
N ALA A 115 -0.81 -7.42 -30.40
CA ALA A 115 -2.08 -7.54 -31.11
C ALA A 115 -2.75 -6.16 -31.33
N LEU A 116 -2.64 -5.24 -30.37
CA LEU A 116 -3.06 -3.85 -30.53
C LEU A 116 -2.32 -3.16 -31.67
N ALA A 117 -0.99 -3.31 -31.74
CA ALA A 117 -0.19 -2.72 -32.82
C ALA A 117 -0.55 -3.31 -34.20
N GLU A 118 -0.84 -4.60 -34.27
CA GLU A 118 -1.32 -5.26 -35.49
C GLU A 118 -2.69 -4.73 -35.92
N LEU A 119 -3.62 -4.57 -34.98
CA LEU A 119 -4.95 -3.98 -35.23
C LEU A 119 -4.86 -2.48 -35.60
N GLU A 120 -3.87 -1.75 -35.11
CA GLU A 120 -3.64 -0.35 -35.49
C GLU A 120 -3.10 -0.23 -36.92
N ALA A 121 -2.26 -1.18 -37.34
CA ALA A 121 -1.75 -1.25 -38.70
C ALA A 121 -2.83 -1.68 -39.70
N ASP A 122 -3.72 -2.60 -39.30
CA ASP A 122 -4.90 -2.98 -40.07
C ASP A 122 -6.14 -3.10 -39.16
N PRO A 123 -6.99 -2.06 -39.13
CA PRO A 123 -8.19 -2.06 -38.31
C PRO A 123 -9.19 -3.15 -38.65
N GLN A 124 -9.08 -3.89 -39.77
CA GLN A 124 -9.99 -5.00 -40.08
C GLN A 124 -9.39 -6.39 -39.77
N ALA A 125 -8.13 -6.45 -39.32
CA ALA A 125 -7.49 -7.70 -38.96
C ALA A 125 -8.21 -8.41 -37.79
N GLY A 126 -8.21 -9.75 -37.82
CA GLY A 126 -8.75 -10.58 -36.74
C GLY A 126 -10.29 -10.62 -36.59
N GLY A 127 -11.06 -9.90 -37.40
CA GLY A 127 -12.52 -9.88 -37.27
C GLY A 127 -13.02 -9.30 -35.93
N HIS A 128 -14.33 -9.41 -35.68
CA HIS A 128 -14.96 -8.75 -34.52
C HIS A 128 -14.60 -9.39 -33.17
N ALA A 129 -14.53 -10.72 -33.12
CA ALA A 129 -14.26 -11.46 -31.88
C ALA A 129 -12.85 -11.23 -31.34
N VAL A 130 -11.83 -11.21 -32.21
CA VAL A 130 -10.44 -10.95 -31.79
C VAL A 130 -10.30 -9.51 -31.30
N TYR A 131 -10.93 -8.55 -31.98
CA TYR A 131 -10.93 -7.17 -31.51
C TYR A 131 -11.64 -7.00 -30.16
N GLN A 132 -12.82 -7.61 -29.96
CA GLN A 132 -13.49 -7.53 -28.65
C GLN A 132 -12.64 -8.14 -27.53
N LEU A 133 -11.92 -9.22 -27.83
CA LEU A 133 -11.01 -9.84 -26.88
C LEU A 133 -9.84 -8.90 -26.54
N VAL A 134 -9.15 -8.37 -27.54
CA VAL A 134 -7.98 -7.50 -27.36
C VAL A 134 -8.38 -6.17 -26.70
N ALA A 135 -9.41 -5.49 -27.21
CA ALA A 135 -9.92 -4.24 -26.63
C ALA A 135 -10.52 -4.45 -25.24
N GLY A 136 -11.25 -5.56 -25.02
CA GLY A 136 -11.83 -5.89 -23.72
C GLY A 136 -10.77 -6.19 -22.66
N VAL A 137 -9.68 -6.86 -23.02
CA VAL A 137 -8.54 -7.09 -22.13
C VAL A 137 -7.80 -5.78 -21.84
N ALA A 138 -7.57 -4.93 -22.84
CA ALA A 138 -6.95 -3.61 -22.65
C ALA A 138 -7.78 -2.68 -21.74
N ARG A 139 -9.11 -2.62 -21.94
CA ARG A 139 -10.03 -1.84 -21.09
C ARG A 139 -10.08 -2.38 -19.66
N ARG A 140 -10.24 -3.69 -19.49
CA ARG A 140 -10.22 -4.29 -18.14
C ARG A 140 -8.88 -4.14 -17.44
N HIS A 141 -7.78 -4.05 -18.18
CA HIS A 141 -6.48 -3.75 -17.61
C HIS A 141 -6.43 -2.33 -17.04
N ALA A 142 -6.89 -1.33 -17.80
CA ALA A 142 -7.00 0.04 -17.34
C ALA A 142 -7.93 0.19 -16.12
N GLU A 143 -9.01 -0.58 -16.04
CA GLU A 143 -9.92 -0.62 -14.88
C GLU A 143 -9.32 -1.35 -13.67
N ALA A 144 -8.60 -2.46 -13.89
CA ALA A 144 -7.94 -3.22 -12.83
C ALA A 144 -6.80 -2.41 -12.18
N GLU A 145 -6.09 -1.59 -12.95
CA GLU A 145 -5.18 -0.57 -12.43
C GLU A 145 -5.92 0.42 -11.52
N GLN A 146 -7.04 1.00 -11.95
CA GLN A 146 -7.79 1.94 -11.10
C GLN A 146 -8.15 1.37 -9.72
N PHE A 147 -8.44 0.06 -9.63
CA PHE A 147 -8.73 -0.62 -8.37
C PHE A 147 -7.47 -0.91 -7.53
N GLY A 148 -6.38 -1.35 -8.15
CA GLY A 148 -5.10 -1.64 -7.47
C GLY A 148 -4.41 -0.42 -6.88
N TRP A 149 -4.60 0.75 -7.50
CA TRP A 149 -3.85 1.98 -7.22
C TRP A 149 -4.41 2.79 -6.04
N SER A 150 -5.66 2.56 -5.65
CA SER A 150 -6.23 3.11 -4.41
C SER A 150 -5.53 2.58 -3.13
N LYS A 151 -4.64 1.58 -3.26
CA LYS A 151 -4.11 0.78 -2.14
C LYS A 151 -2.57 0.65 -2.09
N SER A 152 -1.82 1.29 -3.00
CA SER A 152 -0.35 1.32 -3.00
C SER A 152 0.18 2.70 -3.44
N PRO A 153 1.21 3.28 -2.79
CA PRO A 153 1.83 4.50 -3.28
C PRO A 153 2.72 4.19 -4.48
N ALA A 154 2.23 4.56 -5.67
CA ALA A 154 2.95 4.67 -6.94
C ALA A 154 3.77 3.44 -7.38
N PRO A 155 3.14 2.42 -8.00
CA PRO A 155 3.86 1.54 -8.91
C PRO A 155 4.39 2.38 -10.08
N ARG A 156 5.63 2.14 -10.52
CA ARG A 156 6.13 2.61 -11.81
C ARG A 156 6.12 1.42 -12.76
N GLU A 157 5.84 1.65 -14.04
CA GLU A 157 6.04 0.65 -15.09
C GLU A 157 7.50 0.15 -15.08
N ALA A 158 7.75 -1.04 -15.65
CA ALA A 158 9.10 -1.62 -15.71
C ALA A 158 10.11 -0.74 -16.48
N ASP A 159 9.63 0.12 -17.37
CA ASP A 159 10.39 1.13 -18.13
C ASP A 159 10.49 2.50 -17.43
N GLY A 160 9.88 2.63 -16.24
CA GLY A 160 9.85 3.86 -15.46
C GLY A 160 8.78 4.86 -15.90
N THR A 161 7.93 4.52 -16.87
CA THR A 161 6.81 5.36 -17.30
C THR A 161 5.80 5.50 -16.17
N ASP A 162 5.26 6.71 -16.04
CA ASP A 162 4.16 7.01 -15.14
C ASP A 162 2.93 6.21 -15.60
N SER A 163 2.38 5.33 -14.76
CA SER A 163 1.30 4.49 -15.25
C SER A 163 -0.03 5.23 -15.45
N ASP A 164 -0.23 6.43 -14.90
CA ASP A 164 -1.38 7.24 -15.33
C ASP A 164 -1.23 7.64 -16.80
N GLN A 165 0.01 7.92 -17.23
CA GLN A 165 0.34 8.20 -18.62
C GLN A 165 0.26 6.94 -19.50
N ALA A 166 0.73 5.78 -19.01
CA ALA A 166 0.62 4.51 -19.71
C ALA A 166 -0.84 4.10 -19.92
N ARG A 167 -1.68 4.23 -18.88
CA ARG A 167 -3.12 3.99 -18.94
C ARG A 167 -3.81 4.91 -19.95
N ALA A 168 -3.56 6.21 -19.86
CA ALA A 168 -4.13 7.19 -20.78
C ALA A 168 -3.74 6.86 -22.23
N GLY A 169 -2.48 6.46 -22.46
CA GLY A 169 -2.00 6.00 -23.76
C GLY A 169 -2.74 4.75 -24.27
N LEU A 170 -2.90 3.73 -23.43
CA LEU A 170 -3.59 2.49 -23.80
C LEU A 170 -5.06 2.73 -24.15
N LEU A 171 -5.78 3.51 -23.35
CA LEU A 171 -7.18 3.87 -23.61
C LEU A 171 -7.32 4.71 -24.88
N ALA A 172 -6.40 5.64 -25.12
CA ALA A 172 -6.40 6.46 -26.33
C ALA A 172 -6.21 5.62 -27.60
N ARG A 173 -5.38 4.58 -27.54
CA ARG A 173 -5.18 3.61 -28.63
C ARG A 173 -6.45 2.81 -28.93
N VAL A 174 -7.11 2.30 -27.89
CA VAL A 174 -8.40 1.60 -28.03
C VAL A 174 -9.46 2.53 -28.62
N ALA A 175 -9.59 3.77 -28.12
CA ALA A 175 -10.55 4.74 -28.66
C ALA A 175 -10.24 5.14 -30.13
N ALA A 176 -8.98 5.17 -30.53
CA ALA A 176 -8.60 5.37 -31.93
C ALA A 176 -9.03 4.19 -32.82
N LEU A 177 -8.87 2.96 -32.34
CA LEU A 177 -9.35 1.75 -33.01
C LEU A 177 -10.88 1.70 -33.12
N ASP A 178 -11.59 2.09 -32.07
CA ASP A 178 -13.05 2.17 -32.05
C ASP A 178 -13.54 3.08 -33.19
N ARG A 179 -12.92 4.25 -33.32
CA ARG A 179 -13.20 5.19 -34.43
C ARG A 179 -12.84 4.61 -35.80
N ALA A 180 -11.68 3.95 -35.92
CA ALA A 180 -11.24 3.33 -37.18
C ALA A 180 -12.16 2.19 -37.64
N ARG A 181 -12.85 1.51 -36.70
CA ARG A 181 -13.84 0.47 -36.99
C ARG A 181 -15.28 0.99 -37.07
N GLY A 182 -15.51 2.29 -36.86
CA GLY A 182 -16.86 2.88 -36.86
C GLY A 182 -17.73 2.45 -35.68
N LEU A 183 -17.12 2.04 -34.56
CA LEU A 183 -17.83 1.65 -33.34
C LEU A 183 -18.08 2.88 -32.45
N PRO A 184 -19.21 2.92 -31.72
CA PRO A 184 -19.47 3.99 -30.76
C PRO A 184 -18.44 3.92 -29.62
N THR A 185 -17.81 5.05 -29.31
CA THR A 185 -17.01 5.23 -28.10
C THR A 185 -17.97 5.36 -26.92
N ASP A 186 -18.25 4.26 -26.22
CA ASP A 186 -19.01 4.30 -24.97
C ASP A 186 -18.28 5.20 -23.96
N THR A 187 -19.06 6.13 -23.39
CA THR A 187 -18.64 7.19 -22.46
C THR A 187 -18.84 6.75 -21.02
#